data_AF-A0A7X7TU64-F1
#
_entry.id   AF-A0A7X7TU64-F1
#
_cell.length_a   1.000
_cell.length_b   1.000
_cell.length_c   1.000
_cell.angle_alpha   90.00
_cell.angle_beta   90.00
_cell.angle_gamma   90.00
#
_symmetry.space_group_name_H-M   'P 1'
#
loop_
_entity.id
_entity.type
_entity.pdbx_description
1 polymer ?
#
loop_
_entity_poly.entity_id
_entity_poly.type
_entity_poly.pdbx_seq_one_letter_code
_entity_poly.pdbx_strand_id
1 'polypeptide(L)'
;MLKLANAFSLNMLNTEVETHVLVTKRISKEEVKELLKEGFENYIGHKDIANVVSNELGLPVEMNEKRPNLVLNPVDLVIVAQYIGPRLPEGATELPPNARIEYFTVQIVDWSINDNDEDLE
;
A
#
# COMPACT_ATOMS: atom_id res chain seq x y z
N MET A 1 4.69 -8.42 -6.79
CA MET A 1 5.74 -8.12 -5.78
C MET A 1 5.11 -7.39 -4.58
N LEU A 2 5.77 -7.36 -3.41
CA LEU A 2 5.23 -6.68 -2.23
C LEU A 2 5.69 -5.22 -2.18
N LYS A 3 4.74 -4.30 -2.00
CA LYS A 3 4.98 -2.85 -2.02
C LYS A 3 4.35 -2.18 -0.80
N LEU A 4 4.97 -1.13 -0.27
CA LEU A 4 4.44 -0.32 0.84
C LEU A 4 4.20 1.12 0.37
N ALA A 5 2.98 1.64 0.51
CA ALA A 5 2.62 3.01 0.14
C ALA A 5 1.87 3.71 1.27
N ASN A 6 1.89 5.04 1.29
CA ASN A 6 1.18 5.85 2.30
C ASN A 6 -0.27 6.21 1.92
N ALA A 7 -0.68 5.88 0.70
CA ALA A 7 -2.04 6.10 0.18
C ALA A 7 -2.24 5.22 -1.06
N PHE A 8 -3.49 5.02 -1.45
CA PHE A 8 -3.85 4.51 -2.77
C PHE A 8 -4.34 5.68 -3.64
N SER A 9 -3.97 5.70 -4.92
CA SER A 9 -4.40 6.70 -5.90
C SER A 9 -4.83 6.01 -7.18
N LEU A 10 -5.86 6.52 -7.86
CA LEU A 10 -6.25 6.02 -9.19
C LEU A 10 -5.14 6.19 -10.22
N ASN A 11 -4.19 7.12 -10.01
CA ASN A 11 -2.99 7.25 -10.86
C ASN A 11 -2.05 6.04 -10.75
N MET A 12 -2.31 5.11 -9.82
CA MET A 12 -1.59 3.85 -9.71
C MET A 12 -2.15 2.77 -10.64
N LEU A 13 -3.29 3.00 -11.28
CA LEU A 13 -3.92 2.06 -12.20
C LEU A 13 -3.53 2.38 -13.65
N ASN A 14 -3.51 1.34 -14.50
CA ASN A 14 -3.37 1.55 -15.94
C ASN A 14 -4.61 2.25 -16.49
N THR A 15 -4.46 3.50 -16.94
CA THR A 15 -5.56 4.32 -17.48
C THR A 15 -6.01 3.89 -18.88
N GLU A 16 -5.31 2.98 -19.53
CA GLU A 16 -5.73 2.37 -20.81
C GLU A 16 -6.75 1.25 -20.60
N VAL A 17 -6.89 0.74 -19.36
CA VAL A 17 -7.88 -0.28 -19.01
C VAL A 17 -9.15 0.41 -18.52
N GLU A 18 -10.28 0.06 -19.15
CA GLU A 18 -11.58 0.70 -18.89
C GLU A 18 -12.15 0.36 -17.51
N THR A 19 -12.01 -0.89 -17.07
CA THR A 19 -12.53 -1.35 -15.77
C THR A 19 -11.45 -2.11 -15.01
N HIS A 20 -11.20 -1.66 -13.78
CA HIS A 20 -10.37 -2.37 -12.80
C HIS A 20 -11.25 -2.98 -11.72
N VAL A 21 -10.94 -4.21 -11.32
CA VAL A 21 -11.51 -4.82 -10.11
C VAL A 21 -10.41 -4.90 -9.08
N LEU A 22 -10.63 -4.26 -7.93
CA LEU A 22 -9.69 -4.24 -6.83
C LEU A 22 -10.22 -5.05 -5.66
N VAL A 23 -9.38 -5.90 -5.10
CA VAL A 23 -9.61 -6.52 -3.79
C VAL A 23 -8.84 -5.73 -2.77
N THR A 24 -9.56 -5.24 -1.76
CA THR A 24 -8.96 -4.58 -0.61
C THR A 24 -9.34 -5.29 0.67
N LYS A 25 -8.36 -5.48 1.56
CA LYS A 25 -8.59 -6.07 2.88
C LYS A 25 -7.88 -5.24 3.92
N ARG A 26 -8.62 -4.78 4.93
CA ARG A 26 -8.03 -4.21 6.15
C ARG A 26 -7.28 -5.31 6.89
N ILE A 27 -6.03 -5.04 7.25
CA ILE A 27 -5.16 -5.98 7.97
C ILE A 27 -4.64 -5.34 9.26
N SER A 28 -4.32 -6.19 10.22
CA SER A 28 -3.71 -5.78 11.48
C SER A 28 -2.27 -5.32 11.31
N LYS A 29 -1.78 -4.59 12.31
CA LYS A 29 -0.39 -4.13 12.38
C LYS A 29 0.59 -5.30 12.43
N GLU A 30 0.22 -6.38 13.12
CA GLU A 30 1.00 -7.60 13.24
C GLU A 30 1.11 -8.34 11.90
N GLU A 31 0.01 -8.44 11.13
CA GLU A 31 0.02 -8.98 9.77
C GLU A 31 0.94 -8.17 8.84
N VAL A 32 0.92 -6.84 8.94
CA VAL A 32 1.82 -5.97 8.16
C VAL A 32 3.28 -6.24 8.47
N LYS A 33 3.64 -6.34 9.75
CA LYS A 33 5.03 -6.61 10.17
C LYS A 33 5.54 -7.94 9.61
N GLU A 34 4.69 -8.97 9.65
CA GLU A 34 5.07 -10.29 9.13
C GLU A 34 5.25 -10.26 7.60
N LEU A 35 4.32 -9.61 6.88
CA LEU A 35 4.42 -9.49 5.42
C LEU A 35 5.67 -8.73 4.98
N LEU A 36 6.03 -7.65 5.67
CA LEU A 36 7.17 -6.79 5.29
C LEU A 36 8.54 -7.35 5.70
N LYS A 37 8.58 -8.44 6.48
CA LYS A 37 9.81 -8.97 7.09
C LYS A 37 10.85 -9.45 6.07
N GLU A 38 10.39 -10.03 4.96
CA GLU A 38 11.25 -10.55 3.89
C GLU A 38 11.67 -9.46 2.88
N GLY A 39 11.24 -8.21 3.11
CA GLY A 39 11.52 -7.08 2.25
C GLY A 39 10.33 -6.65 1.40
N PHE A 40 10.38 -5.41 0.93
CA PHE A 40 9.32 -4.76 0.17
C PHE A 40 9.89 -3.60 -0.64
N GLU A 41 9.18 -3.23 -1.70
CA GLU A 41 9.45 -1.97 -2.39
C GLU A 41 8.75 -0.82 -1.67
N ASN A 42 9.51 0.19 -1.27
CA ASN A 42 8.99 1.32 -0.53
C ASN A 42 8.54 2.46 -1.46
N TYR A 43 7.29 2.89 -1.33
CA TYR A 43 6.67 4.00 -2.06
C TYR A 43 6.13 5.10 -1.13
N ILE A 44 6.53 5.12 0.15
CA ILE A 44 6.17 6.23 1.04
C ILE A 44 6.88 7.51 0.59
N GLY A 45 6.10 8.47 0.08
CA GLY A 45 6.62 9.72 -0.51
C GLY A 45 6.74 10.90 0.45
N HIS A 46 6.31 10.76 1.71
CA HIS A 46 6.27 11.83 2.70
C HIS A 46 7.05 11.46 3.96
N LYS A 47 8.04 12.29 4.33
CA LYS A 47 8.95 12.04 5.46
C LYS A 47 8.22 11.82 6.78
N ASP A 48 7.27 12.68 7.11
CA ASP A 48 6.57 12.59 8.40
C ASP A 48 5.73 11.32 8.49
N ILE A 49 5.17 10.85 7.36
CA ILE A 49 4.45 9.58 7.33
C ILE A 49 5.43 8.41 7.47
N ALA A 50 6.59 8.48 6.82
CA ALA A 50 7.63 7.45 6.96
C ALA A 50 8.07 7.32 8.43
N ASN A 51 8.30 8.43 9.13
CA ASN A 51 8.65 8.44 10.55
C ASN A 51 7.55 7.76 11.40
N VAL A 52 6.30 8.17 11.23
CA VAL A 52 5.17 7.64 11.99
C VAL A 52 4.98 6.14 11.71
N VAL A 53 5.01 5.73 10.44
CA VAL A 53 4.86 4.32 10.04
C VAL A 53 6.03 3.48 10.54
N SER A 54 7.26 4.01 10.50
CA SER A 54 8.44 3.33 11.02
C SER A 54 8.32 3.09 12.53
N ASN A 55 7.91 4.11 13.29
CA ASN A 55 7.71 4.01 14.73
C ASN A 55 6.56 3.06 15.09
N GLU A 56 5.44 3.15 14.37
CA GLU A 56 4.33 2.23 14.53
C GLU A 56 4.79 0.79 14.31
N LEU A 57 5.35 0.49 13.13
CA LEU A 57 5.72 -0.88 12.77
C LEU A 57 6.94 -1.39 13.55
N GLY A 58 7.76 -0.53 14.13
CA GLY A 58 9.05 -0.92 14.70
C GLY A 58 10.00 -1.49 13.64
N LEU A 59 9.84 -1.03 12.40
CA LEU A 59 10.58 -1.44 11.21
C LEU A 59 11.15 -0.17 10.57
N PRO A 60 12.40 -0.14 10.09
CA PRO A 60 12.94 1.03 9.42
C PRO A 60 12.18 1.27 8.11
N VAL A 61 11.43 2.38 8.06
CA VAL A 61 10.74 2.85 6.85
C VAL A 61 11.18 4.28 6.58
N GLU A 62 11.96 4.47 5.54
CA GLU A 62 12.44 5.79 5.13
C GLU A 62 11.50 6.43 4.09
N MET A 63 11.60 7.73 3.87
CA MET A 63 10.93 8.33 2.72
C MET A 63 11.67 7.89 1.45
N ASN A 64 10.94 7.46 0.43
CA ASN A 64 11.56 7.22 -0.87
C ASN A 64 11.89 8.56 -1.55
N GLU A 65 13.17 8.92 -1.59
CA GLU A 65 13.66 10.18 -2.17
C GLU A 65 13.36 10.32 -3.67
N LYS A 66 13.33 9.20 -4.40
CA LYS A 66 13.06 9.20 -5.84
C LYS A 66 11.59 9.45 -6.16
N ARG A 67 10.69 9.30 -5.16
CA ARG A 67 9.23 9.40 -5.31
C ARG A 67 8.72 8.71 -6.58
N PRO A 68 9.05 7.42 -6.79
CA PRO A 68 8.67 6.74 -8.01
C PRO A 68 7.14 6.68 -8.13
N ASN A 69 6.63 6.86 -9.34
CA ASN A 69 5.22 6.60 -9.62
C ASN A 69 4.98 5.10 -9.44
N LEU A 70 4.17 4.75 -8.45
CA LEU A 70 3.70 3.39 -8.26
C LEU A 70 2.67 3.08 -9.34
N VAL A 71 2.98 2.16 -10.25
CA VAL A 71 2.00 1.52 -11.14
C VAL A 71 1.74 0.11 -10.63
N LEU A 72 0.46 -0.22 -10.46
CA LEU A 72 0.00 -1.50 -9.93
C LEU A 72 -0.17 -2.51 -11.07
N ASN A 73 0.48 -3.66 -10.94
CA ASN A 73 0.29 -4.80 -11.85
C ASN A 73 -0.48 -5.92 -11.14
N PRO A 74 -1.11 -6.86 -11.87
CA PRO A 74 -1.83 -7.99 -11.27
C PRO A 74 -1.03 -8.83 -10.28
N VAL A 75 0.29 -8.94 -10.49
CA VAL A 75 1.19 -9.70 -9.61
C VAL A 75 1.57 -8.97 -8.32
N ASP A 76 1.14 -7.71 -8.16
CA ASP A 76 1.52 -6.85 -7.04
C ASP A 76 0.53 -6.93 -5.89
N LEU A 77 1.10 -6.93 -4.68
CA LEU A 77 0.39 -6.70 -3.45
C LEU A 77 0.90 -5.41 -2.85
N VAL A 78 0.02 -4.41 -2.74
CA VAL A 78 0.35 -3.14 -2.07
C VAL A 78 -0.23 -3.15 -0.66
N ILE A 79 0.62 -2.95 0.33
CA ILE A 79 0.21 -2.56 1.67
C ILE A 79 0.14 -1.02 1.70
N VAL A 80 -1.03 -0.50 2.06
CA VAL A 80 -1.29 0.93 2.19
C VAL A 80 -1.36 1.27 3.67
N ALA A 81 -0.41 2.06 4.15
CA ALA A 81 -0.42 2.69 5.47
C ALA A 81 -1.23 3.99 5.40
N GLN A 82 -2.56 3.87 5.47
CA GLN A 82 -3.48 4.99 5.32
C GLN A 82 -3.53 5.81 6.61
N TYR A 83 -2.98 7.01 6.56
CA TYR A 83 -3.19 7.99 7.63
C TYR A 83 -4.64 8.49 7.65
N ILE A 84 -5.26 8.48 8.82
CA ILE A 84 -6.61 9.00 9.08
C ILE A 84 -6.55 9.94 10.28
N GLY A 85 -6.81 11.22 10.06
CA GLY A 85 -6.77 12.24 11.11
C GLY A 85 -6.66 13.66 10.55
N PRO A 86 -6.46 14.66 11.42
CA PRO A 86 -6.16 16.03 10.99
C PRO A 86 -4.85 16.08 10.20
N ARG A 87 -4.57 17.18 9.49
CA ARG A 87 -3.29 17.34 8.79
C ARG A 87 -2.11 17.03 9.73
N LEU A 88 -1.23 16.13 9.28
CA LEU A 88 -0.04 15.77 10.05
C LEU A 88 0.89 17.01 10.13
N PRO A 89 1.35 17.40 11.34
CA PRO A 89 2.32 18.48 11.49
C PRO A 89 3.64 18.15 10.80
N GLU A 90 4.34 19.17 10.31
CA GLU A 90 5.67 18.99 9.75
C GLU A 90 6.65 18.48 10.83
N GLY A 91 7.47 17.49 10.47
CA GLY A 91 8.42 16.87 11.38
C GLY A 91 7.79 15.89 12.39
N ALA A 92 6.51 15.54 12.24
CA ALA A 92 5.88 14.57 13.13
C ALA A 92 6.60 13.21 13.09
N THR A 93 6.85 12.66 14.28
CA THR A 93 7.37 11.30 14.49
C THR A 93 6.32 10.39 15.12
N GLU A 94 5.24 10.95 15.63
CA GLU A 94 4.16 10.24 16.31
C GLU A 94 2.80 10.69 15.77
N LEU A 95 1.78 9.87 16.01
CA LEU A 95 0.41 10.20 15.64
C LEU A 95 -0.11 11.34 16.52
N PRO A 96 -0.69 12.41 15.93
CA PRO A 96 -1.35 13.43 16.72
C PRO A 96 -2.62 12.86 17.39
N PRO A 97 -3.16 13.51 18.43
CA PRO A 97 -4.41 13.10 19.04
C PRO A 97 -5.53 12.90 18.02
N ASN A 98 -6.27 11.80 18.16
CA ASN A 98 -7.35 11.38 17.23
C ASN A 98 -6.90 11.00 15.81
N ALA A 99 -5.61 10.86 15.55
CA ALA A 99 -5.11 10.25 14.32
C ALA A 99 -4.78 8.77 14.51
N ARG A 100 -4.82 8.02 13.41
CA ARG A 100 -4.38 6.62 13.35
C ARG A 100 -3.85 6.28 11.96
N ILE A 101 -3.07 5.21 11.90
CA ILE A 101 -2.77 4.52 10.65
C ILE A 101 -3.70 3.31 10.56
N GLU A 102 -4.41 3.20 9.45
CA GLU A 102 -5.11 1.98 9.06
C GLU A 102 -4.34 1.29 7.95
N TYR A 103 -4.20 -0.02 8.04
CA TYR A 103 -3.47 -0.79 7.04
C TYR A 103 -4.43 -1.56 6.14
N PHE A 104 -4.23 -1.44 4.84
CA PHE A 104 -5.00 -2.17 3.82
C PHE A 104 -4.06 -2.88 2.87
N THR A 105 -4.46 -4.05 2.41
CA THR A 105 -3.91 -4.64 1.18
C THR A 105 -4.73 -4.16 -0.01
N VAL A 106 -4.09 -4.02 -1.16
CA VAL A 106 -4.73 -3.73 -2.45
C VAL A 106 -4.10 -4.63 -3.51
N GLN A 107 -4.94 -5.32 -4.28
CA GLN A 107 -4.55 -6.15 -5.42
C GLN A 107 -5.53 -5.95 -6.57
N ILE A 108 -5.03 -6.04 -7.82
CA ILE A 108 -5.87 -6.10 -9.02
C ILE A 108 -6.31 -7.55 -9.23
N VAL A 109 -7.60 -7.77 -9.51
CA VAL A 109 -8.10 -9.05 -9.99
C VAL A 109 -7.97 -9.06 -11.51
N ASP A 110 -7.16 -9.97 -12.02
CA ASP A 110 -7.05 -10.22 -13.45
C ASP A 110 -8.02 -11.34 -13.85
N TRP A 111 -9.05 -10.98 -14.60
CA TRP A 111 -10.05 -11.93 -15.10
C TRP A 111 -9.60 -12.71 -16.32
N SER A 112 -8.53 -12.27 -17.01
CA SER A 112 -8.04 -12.95 -18.22
C SER A 112 -7.46 -14.35 -17.95
N ILE A 113 -7.24 -14.70 -16.68
CA ILE A 113 -6.70 -15.99 -16.26
C ILE A 113 -7.82 -17.05 -16.09
N ASN A 114 -9.09 -16.65 -15.98
CA ASN A 114 -10.21 -17.57 -15.71
C ASN A 114 -11.00 -18.04 -16.96
N ASP A 115 -10.66 -17.57 -18.16
CA ASP A 115 -11.33 -17.97 -19.41
C ASP A 115 -10.78 -19.29 -20.01
N ASN A 116 -9.88 -20.00 -19.31
CA ASN A 116 -9.32 -21.28 -19.79
C ASN A 116 -10.01 -22.54 -19.21
N ASP A 117 -11.09 -22.40 -18.43
CA ASP A 117 -11.86 -23.53 -17.88
C ASP A 117 -13.23 -23.70 -18.56
N GLU A 118 -13.37 -23.39 -19.85
CA GLU A 118 -14.53 -23.76 -20.67
C GLU A 118 -14.29 -24.92 -21.67
N ASP A 119 -13.13 -25.59 -21.62
CA ASP A 119 -12.85 -26.77 -22.46
C ASP A 119 -12.64 -28.05 -21.61
N LEU A 120 -13.67 -28.51 -20.92
CA LEU A 120 -13.81 -29.92 -20.52
C LEU A 120 -15.27 -30.38 -20.71
N GLU A 121 -15.51 -30.89 -21.92
CA GLU A 121 -16.58 -31.79 -22.41
C GLU A 121 -18.04 -31.61 -21.94
#